data_AF-A0A519ML00-F1
#
_entry.id   AF-A0A519ML00-F1
#
_cell.length_a   1.000
_cell.length_b   1.000
_cell.length_c   1.000
_cell.angle_alpha   90.00
_cell.angle_beta   90.00
_cell.angle_gamma   90.00
#
_symmetry.space_group_name_H-M   'P 1'
#
loop_
_entity.id
_entity.type
_entity.pdbx_description
1 polymer ?
#
loop_
_entity_poly.entity_id
_entity_poly.type
_entity_poly.pdbx_seq_one_letter_code
_entity_poly.pdbx_strand_id
1 'polypeptide(L)' 'LALASADKKPTKLVTVFAGMETDAVAKMREHMLPYPPSSPCIGLFKDGELVHMIERYHIEGSDMMRIVNNLQGAFEEYC' A
#
# COMPACT_ATOMS: atom_id res chain seq x y z
N LEU A 1 -11.93 -1.80 -4.78
CA LEU A 1 -12.94 -2.07 -3.73
C LEU A 1 -12.75 -1.15 -2.54
N ALA A 2 -11.66 -1.25 -1.77
CA ALA A 2 -11.40 -0.38 -0.62
C ALA A 2 -11.61 1.12 -0.91
N LEU A 3 -11.01 1.65 -1.98
CA LEU A 3 -11.18 3.05 -2.39
C LEU A 3 -12.61 3.43 -2.83
N ALA A 4 -13.37 2.48 -3.37
CA ALA A 4 -14.73 2.74 -3.83
C ALA A 4 -15.70 2.87 -2.64
N SER A 5 -15.44 2.09 -1.58
CA SER A 5 -16.31 1.96 -0.41
C SER A 5 -15.82 2.73 0.83
N ALA A 6 -14.74 3.50 0.72
CA ALA A 6 -14.23 4.32 1.82
C ALA A 6 -14.77 5.75 1.77
N ASP A 7 -15.10 6.32 2.93
CA ASP A 7 -15.50 7.73 3.05
C ASP A 7 -14.29 8.67 2.95
N LYS A 8 -13.20 8.30 3.65
CA LYS A 8 -11.90 8.97 3.55
C LYS A 8 -11.00 8.28 2.54
N LYS A 9 -10.27 9.05 1.74
CA LYS A 9 -9.44 8.53 0.65
C LYS A 9 -8.13 9.29 0.55
N PRO A 10 -7.03 8.61 0.17
CA PRO A 10 -5.78 9.29 -0.13
C PRO A 10 -5.94 10.22 -1.34
N THR A 11 -5.27 11.37 -1.30
CA THR A 11 -5.36 12.39 -2.36
C THR A 11 -4.68 11.94 -3.66
N LYS A 12 -3.68 11.06 -3.55
CA LYS A 12 -2.93 10.53 -4.70
C LYS A 12 -2.96 9.02 -4.68
N LEU A 13 -3.15 8.44 -5.86
CA LEU A 13 -3.08 7.02 -6.12
C LEU A 13 -2.00 6.80 -7.17
N VAL A 14 -0.96 6.05 -6.80
CA VAL A 14 0.18 5.76 -7.65
C VAL A 14 0.48 4.27 -7.60
N THR A 15 1.09 3.75 -8.66
CA THR A 15 1.50 2.35 -8.75
C THR A 15 2.83 2.27 -9.46
N VAL A 16 3.63 1.27 -9.11
CA VAL A 16 4.87 0.91 -9.79
C VAL A 16 4.84 -0.59 -10.08
N PHE A 17 5.27 -0.98 -11.28
CA PHE A 17 5.15 -2.36 -11.73
C PHE A 17 6.45 -3.14 -11.52
N ALA A 18 6.48 -3.94 -10.45
CA ALA A 18 7.60 -4.82 -10.14
C ALA A 18 7.87 -5.81 -11.30
N GLY A 19 9.12 -5.82 -11.79
CA GLY A 19 9.55 -6.66 -12.91
C GLY A 19 9.57 -5.96 -14.28
N MET A 20 9.02 -4.76 -14.39
CA MET A 20 9.06 -3.94 -15.61
C MET A 20 9.77 -2.60 -15.37
N GLU A 21 9.37 -1.88 -14.32
CA GLU A 21 9.85 -0.52 -14.03
C GLU A 21 10.93 -0.52 -12.95
N THR A 22 12.09 -1.12 -13.24
CA THR A 22 13.14 -1.39 -12.24
C THR A 22 13.53 -0.17 -11.41
N ASP A 23 13.81 0.97 -12.05
CA ASP A 23 14.27 2.18 -11.36
C ASP A 23 13.18 2.80 -10.47
N ALA A 24 11.94 2.85 -10.97
CA ALA A 24 10.80 3.38 -10.21
C ALA A 24 10.50 2.49 -8.99
N VAL A 25 10.54 1.18 -9.16
CA VAL A 25 10.33 0.19 -8.10
C VAL A 25 11.45 0.26 -7.06
N ALA A 26 12.71 0.38 -7.50
CA ALA A 26 13.85 0.55 -6.60
C ALA A 26 13.70 1.81 -5.75
N LYS A 27 13.36 2.94 -6.38
CA LYS A 27 13.17 4.20 -5.66
C LYS A 27 12.01 4.12 -4.66
N MET A 28 10.89 3.52 -5.05
CA MET A 28 9.75 3.36 -4.16
C MET A 28 10.09 2.47 -2.95
N ARG A 29 10.89 1.41 -3.13
CA ARG A 29 11.34 0.54 -2.04
C ARG A 29 12.20 1.26 -1.00
N GLU A 30 12.99 2.26 -1.40
CA GLU A 30 13.73 3.10 -0.44
C GLU A 30 12.80 3.85 0.52
N HIS A 31 11.65 4.33 0.03
CA HIS A 31 10.63 5.00 0.83
C HIS A 31 9.81 4.04 1.69
N MET A 32 9.94 2.72 1.48
CA MET A 32 9.20 1.69 2.21
C MET A 32 10.02 1.02 3.33
N LEU A 33 11.20 1.55 3.65
CA LEU A 33 12.00 1.05 4.77
C LEU A 33 11.26 1.22 6.12
N PRO A 34 11.43 0.29 7.08
CA PRO A 34 12.35 -0.85 7.08
C PRO A 34 11.78 -2.14 6.48
N TYR A 35 10.62 -2.09 5.80
CA TYR A 35 9.95 -3.29 5.32
C TYR A 35 10.75 -3.96 4.18
N PRO A 36 10.88 -5.29 4.19
CA PRO A 36 11.59 -6.00 3.13
C PRO A 36 10.86 -5.86 1.79
N PRO A 37 11.58 -5.79 0.67
CA PRO A 37 10.96 -5.64 -0.65
C PRO A 37 10.12 -6.88 -0.97
N SER A 38 8.82 -6.67 -1.22
CA SER A 38 7.88 -7.73 -1.58
C SER A 38 6.91 -7.29 -2.67
N SER A 39 6.26 -8.23 -3.37
CA SER A 39 5.28 -7.93 -4.42
C SER A 39 4.22 -9.04 -4.53
N PRO A 40 2.92 -8.72 -4.63
CA PRO A 40 2.35 -7.37 -4.49
C PRO A 40 2.48 -6.84 -3.06
N CYS A 41 2.58 -5.52 -2.90
CA CYS A 41 2.51 -4.84 -1.61
C CYS A 41 1.84 -3.46 -1.77
N ILE A 42 1.34 -2.88 -0.69
CA ILE A 42 0.65 -1.57 -0.70
C ILE A 42 1.17 -0.73 0.46
N GLY A 43 1.66 0.48 0.18
CA GLY A 43 2.03 1.47 1.19
C GLY A 43 1.12 2.68 1.16
N LEU A 44 0.72 3.18 2.33
CA LEU A 44 0.03 4.44 2.50
C LEU A 44 1.00 5.48 3.07
N PHE A 45 1.02 6.65 2.45
CA PHE A 45 1.92 7.74 2.82
C PHE A 45 1.13 8.94 3.29
N LYS A 46 1.62 9.60 4.34
CA LYS A 46 1.11 10.89 4.83
C LYS A 46 2.29 11.83 5.02
N ASP A 47 2.21 13.01 4.42
CA ASP A 47 3.25 14.05 4.49
C ASP A 47 4.67 13.57 4.11
N GLY A 48 4.75 12.56 3.23
CA GLY A 48 6.00 11.97 2.76
C GLY A 48 6.51 10.79 3.59
N GLU A 49 5.86 10.45 4.70
CA GLU A 49 6.21 9.33 5.56
C GLU A 49 5.30 8.13 5.32
N LEU A 50 5.86 6.93 5.39
CA LEU A 50 5.10 5.68 5.32
C LEU A 50 4.35 5.48 6.66
N VAL A 51 3.03 5.54 6.62
CA VAL A 51 2.18 5.40 7.81
C VAL A 51 1.49 4.05 7.91
N HIS A 52 1.35 3.33 6.80
CA HIS A 52 0.78 1.98 6.79
C HIS A 52 1.35 1.15 5.65
N MET A 53 1.59 -0.14 5.92
CA MET A 53 2.18 -1.06 4.95
C MET A 53 1.47 -2.41 4.96
N ILE A 54 1.14 -2.92 3.78
CA ILE A 54 0.61 -4.25 3.55
C ILE A 54 1.61 -5.01 2.68
N GLU A 55 2.41 -5.86 3.33
CA GLU A 55 3.36 -6.75 2.66
C GLU A 55 2.69 -7.93 1.95
N ARG A 56 3.43 -8.58 1.05
CA ARG A 56 2.96 -9.75 0.28
C ARG A 56 2.32 -10.83 1.15
N TYR A 57 2.88 -11.15 2.31
CA TYR A 57 2.36 -12.21 3.17
C TYR A 57 0.98 -11.88 3.77
N HIS A 58 0.61 -10.59 3.84
CA HIS A 58 -0.74 -10.18 4.24
C HIS A 58 -1.75 -10.30 3.10
N ILE A 59 -1.29 -10.43 1.86
CA ILE A 59 -2.12 -10.47 0.65
C ILE A 59 -2.25 -11.92 0.18
N GLU A 60 -1.13 -12.63 0.07
CA GLU A 60 -1.07 -13.99 -0.40
C GLU A 60 -1.77 -14.93 0.59
N GLY A 61 -2.77 -15.68 0.09
CA GLY A 61 -3.59 -16.58 0.90
C GLY A 61 -4.57 -15.89 1.86
N SER A 62 -4.67 -14.55 1.84
CA SER A 62 -5.64 -13.82 2.67
C SER A 62 -6.98 -13.62 1.95
N ASP A 63 -8.05 -13.59 2.75
CA ASP A 63 -9.38 -13.25 2.26
C ASP A 63 -9.42 -11.80 1.74
N MET A 64 -10.12 -11.59 0.63
CA MET A 64 -10.24 -10.29 -0.02
C MET A 64 -10.82 -9.22 0.92
N MET A 65 -11.86 -9.56 1.69
CA MET A 65 -12.49 -8.62 2.61
C MET A 65 -11.56 -8.23 3.75
N ARG A 66 -10.66 -9.13 4.17
CA ARG A 66 -9.64 -8.82 5.17
C ARG A 66 -8.69 -7.72 4.69
N ILE A 67 -8.25 -7.79 3.43
CA ILE A 67 -7.36 -6.79 2.83
C ILE A 67 -8.11 -5.46 2.66
N VAL A 68 -9.37 -5.50 2.21
CA VAL A 68 -10.22 -4.32 2.05
C VAL A 68 -10.42 -3.60 3.39
N ASN A 69 -10.81 -4.33 4.44
CA ASN A 69 -11.03 -3.76 5.77
C ASN A 69 -9.73 -3.18 6.36
N ASN A 70 -8.59 -3.84 6.14
CA ASN A 70 -7.29 -3.35 6.57
C ASN A 70 -6.95 -2.00 5.91
N LEU A 71 -7.18 -1.88 4.60
CA LEU A 71 -6.99 -0.62 3.87
C LEU A 71 -7.97 0.47 4.32
N GLN A 72 -9.24 0.13 4.53
CA GLN A 72 -10.25 1.09 4.99
C GLN A 72 -9.92 1.63 6.38
N GLY A 73 -9.50 0.79 7.32
CA GLY A 73 -9.05 1.24 8.64
C GLY A 73 -7.87 2.20 8.55
N ALA A 74 -6.88 1.90 7.69
CA ALA A 74 -5.76 2.81 7.45
C ALA A 74 -6.21 4.14 6.81
N PHE A 75 -7.20 4.12 5.91
CA PHE A 75 -7.75 5.36 5.35
C PHE A 75 -8.49 6.19 6.40
N GLU A 76 -9.26 5.57 7.28
CA GLU A 76 -9.99 6.28 8.33
C GLU A 76 -9.04 6.98 9.32
N GLU A 77 -7.92 6.33 9.64
CA GLU A 77 -6.90 6.83 10.56
C GLU A 77 -6.04 7.95 9.94
N TYR A 78 -5.58 7.76 8.70
CA TYR A 78 -4.54 8.60 8.12
C TYR A 78 -5.02 9.60 7.06
N CYS A 79 -6.16 9.36 6.40
CA CYS A 79 -6.76 10.30 5.44
C CYS A 79 -7.79 11.22 6.11
#